data_AF-A0A1H8XNT4-F1
#
_entry.id   AF-A0A1H8XNT4-F1
#
_cell.length_a   1.000
_cell.length_b   1.000
_cell.length_c   1.000
_cell.angle_alpha   90.00
_cell.angle_beta   90.00
_cell.angle_gamma   90.00
#
_symmetry.space_group_name_H-M   'P 1'
#
loop_
_entity.id
_entity.type
_entity.pdbx_description
1 polymer ?
#
loop_
_entity_poly.entity_id
_entity_poly.type
_entity_poly.pdbx_seq_one_letter_code
_entity_poly.pdbx_strand_id
1 'polypeptide(L)'
;MADFVGFNLQLPMIPELSPFRINPTFERHPNEARWIGRILAAFGEIEITTCMLAAASLKKPDQVLRALYRIRMTSARLAAADGLARPEFKALGLLDDYIELNTMVTRCLAIRNRYAHCNWGDHTIAGLFFTDLQDAADAHEGFHFDMSWRHIDCDLLEWQYAYFAFTMDWNRYLEGELGTRQEVIPPPLRWSRPPIPVPPPAHSAPEKHIPLWLSEDRQAQYEAHVRAIAEGRPAPTPGERAMEENRKKRRAEKAAHRERSAEGRKKS
;
A
#
# COMPACT_ATOMS: atom_id res chain seq x y z
N MET A 1 26.11 -34.05 29.11
CA MET A 1 25.09 -34.58 28.19
C MET A 1 23.76 -34.34 28.86
N ALA A 2 22.97 -33.38 28.36
CA ALA A 2 21.66 -33.05 28.90
C ALA A 2 20.59 -33.67 27.99
N ASP A 3 19.78 -34.57 28.55
CA ASP A 3 18.73 -35.28 27.85
C ASP A 3 17.61 -34.30 27.46
N PHE A 4 17.41 -34.15 26.14
CA PHE A 4 16.31 -33.39 25.58
C PHE A 4 15.04 -34.24 25.71
N VAL A 5 14.23 -33.95 26.74
CA VAL A 5 12.92 -34.59 26.95
C VAL A 5 12.00 -34.17 25.81
N GLY A 6 11.78 -35.07 24.85
CA GLY A 6 10.89 -34.86 23.71
C GLY A 6 9.45 -34.69 24.16
N PHE A 7 8.96 -33.45 24.19
CA PHE A 7 7.53 -33.17 24.29
C PHE A 7 6.84 -33.62 23.00
N ASN A 8 6.29 -34.82 23.04
CA ASN A 8 5.43 -35.36 21.99
C ASN A 8 4.05 -34.68 22.10
N LEU A 9 3.97 -33.42 21.68
CA LEU A 9 2.71 -32.70 21.55
C LEU A 9 1.97 -33.28 20.34
N GLN A 10 1.15 -34.31 20.57
CA GLN A 10 0.08 -34.66 19.65
C GLN A 10 -0.81 -33.43 19.53
N LEU A 11 -0.61 -32.65 18.47
CA LEU A 11 -1.50 -31.56 18.12
C LEU A 11 -2.91 -32.17 17.99
N PRO A 12 -3.92 -31.61 18.67
CA PRO A 12 -5.26 -32.14 18.59
C PRO A 12 -5.69 -32.18 17.12
N MET A 13 -6.34 -33.26 16.70
CA MET A 13 -6.98 -33.30 15.38
C MET A 13 -7.93 -32.11 15.31
N ILE A 14 -7.59 -31.15 14.46
CA ILE A 14 -8.44 -30.00 14.19
C ILE A 14 -9.70 -30.59 13.55
N PRO A 15 -10.90 -30.43 14.15
CA PRO A 15 -12.15 -30.92 13.57
C PRO A 15 -12.29 -30.41 12.13
N GLU A 16 -12.93 -31.20 11.25
CA GLU A 16 -13.16 -30.86 9.84
C GLU A 16 -13.50 -29.37 9.72
N LEU A 17 -12.57 -28.62 9.10
CA LEU A 17 -12.64 -27.17 8.99
C LEU A 17 -14.01 -26.79 8.43
N SER A 18 -14.64 -25.79 9.05
CA SER A 18 -15.84 -25.13 8.53
C SER A 18 -15.73 -24.96 6.99
N PRO A 19 -16.82 -25.21 6.22
CA PRO A 19 -16.78 -25.00 4.77
C PRO A 19 -16.46 -23.54 4.41
N PHE A 20 -16.62 -22.62 5.37
CA PHE A 20 -16.22 -21.22 5.23
C PHE A 20 -14.73 -21.05 5.53
N ARG A 21 -13.96 -20.82 4.46
CA ARG A 21 -12.55 -20.45 4.55
C ARG A 21 -12.40 -18.94 4.66
N ILE A 22 -11.65 -18.47 5.66
CA ILE A 22 -11.33 -17.05 5.81
C ILE A 22 -10.22 -16.72 4.81
N ASN A 23 -10.52 -15.87 3.83
CA ASN A 23 -9.60 -15.46 2.77
C ASN A 23 -8.99 -16.64 1.97
N PRO A 24 -9.81 -17.38 1.20
CA PRO A 24 -9.35 -18.54 0.44
C PRO A 24 -8.31 -18.20 -0.64
N THR A 25 -8.22 -16.92 -1.03
CA THR A 25 -7.24 -16.40 -1.96
C THR A 25 -5.80 -16.57 -1.43
N PHE A 26 -5.57 -16.38 -0.14
CA PHE A 26 -4.23 -16.56 0.46
C PHE A 26 -3.80 -18.02 0.56
N GLU A 27 -4.76 -18.95 0.63
CA GLU A 27 -4.43 -20.38 0.57
C GLU A 27 -3.94 -20.80 -0.82
N ARG A 28 -4.46 -20.18 -1.89
CA ARG A 28 -4.04 -20.43 -3.27
C ARG A 28 -2.76 -19.68 -3.65
N HIS A 29 -2.46 -18.58 -2.96
CA HIS A 29 -1.29 -17.74 -3.17
C HIS A 29 -0.43 -17.62 -1.89
N PRO A 30 0.13 -18.74 -1.38
CA PRO A 30 0.80 -18.76 -0.08
C PRO A 30 2.10 -17.96 -0.04
N ASN A 31 2.78 -17.79 -1.19
CA ASN A 31 4.04 -17.05 -1.26
C ASN A 31 3.80 -15.54 -1.10
N GLU A 32 2.78 -15.02 -1.79
CA GLU A 32 2.33 -13.64 -1.68
C GLU A 32 1.78 -13.38 -0.28
N ALA A 33 0.93 -14.29 0.24
CA ALA A 33 0.38 -14.20 1.59
C ALA A 33 1.47 -14.11 2.66
N ARG A 34 2.55 -14.90 2.52
CA ARG A 34 3.72 -14.83 3.41
C ARG A 34 4.37 -13.45 3.40
N TRP A 35 4.57 -12.86 2.23
CA TRP A 35 5.17 -11.53 2.14
C TRP A 35 4.26 -10.44 2.68
N ILE A 36 2.96 -10.48 2.36
CA ILE A 36 1.97 -9.56 2.91
C ILE A 36 1.97 -9.64 4.45
N GLY A 37 1.96 -10.85 5.02
CA GLY A 37 2.05 -11.05 6.47
C GLY A 37 3.31 -10.42 7.07
N ARG A 38 4.46 -10.57 6.41
CA ARG A 38 5.72 -9.93 6.83
C ARG A 38 5.65 -8.41 6.78
N ILE A 39 5.09 -7.82 5.72
CA ILE A 39 4.90 -6.37 5.59
C ILE A 39 3.99 -5.83 6.70
N LEU A 40 2.86 -6.49 6.93
CA LEU A 40 1.89 -6.11 7.96
C LEU A 40 2.52 -6.13 9.36
N ALA A 41 3.32 -7.16 9.67
CA ALA A 41 4.01 -7.29 10.94
C ALA A 41 5.18 -6.31 11.09
N ALA A 42 6.00 -6.14 10.05
CA ALA A 42 7.20 -5.31 10.08
C ALA A 42 6.90 -3.83 10.38
N PHE A 43 5.73 -3.34 9.97
CA PHE A 43 5.35 -1.96 10.28
C PHE A 43 5.25 -1.70 11.80
N GLY A 44 4.85 -2.70 12.59
CA GLY A 44 4.79 -2.57 14.05
C GLY A 44 6.15 -2.22 14.65
N GLU A 45 7.23 -2.83 14.14
CA GLU A 45 8.61 -2.55 14.54
C GLU A 45 9.07 -1.14 14.12
N ILE A 46 8.71 -0.72 12.90
CA ILE A 46 9.02 0.64 12.43
C ILE A 46 8.28 1.69 13.28
N GLU A 47 7.01 1.44 13.62
CA GLU A 47 6.21 2.36 14.42
C GLU A 47 6.79 2.55 15.82
N ILE A 48 7.11 1.45 16.54
CA ILE A 48 7.66 1.55 17.91
C ILE A 48 9.03 2.20 17.91
N THR A 49 9.93 1.84 16.99
CA THR A 49 11.27 2.42 16.93
C THR A 49 11.24 3.90 16.56
N THR A 50 10.35 4.32 15.66
CA THR A 50 10.12 5.75 15.38
C THR A 50 9.60 6.50 16.61
N CYS A 51 8.66 5.92 17.36
CA CYS A 51 8.17 6.52 18.61
C CYS A 51 9.27 6.58 19.68
N MET A 52 10.11 5.55 19.79
CA MET A 52 11.26 5.53 20.69
C MET A 52 12.29 6.60 20.32
N LEU A 53 12.55 6.81 19.03
CA LEU A 53 13.47 7.85 18.57
C LEU A 53 13.01 9.25 18.99
N ALA A 54 11.72 9.54 18.85
CA ALA A 54 11.13 10.78 19.37
C ALA A 54 11.22 10.86 20.90
N ALA A 55 10.97 9.76 21.61
CA ALA A 55 11.04 9.73 23.06
C ALA A 55 12.48 9.92 23.60
N ALA A 56 13.47 9.37 22.91
CA ALA A 56 14.89 9.51 23.18
C ALA A 56 15.36 10.96 22.92
N SER A 57 14.87 11.62 21.86
CA SER A 57 15.28 13.00 21.57
C SER A 57 14.89 13.97 22.68
N LEU A 58 13.78 13.71 23.39
CA LEU A 58 13.34 14.49 24.56
C LEU A 58 13.95 14.04 25.90
N LYS A 59 14.78 12.99 25.93
CA LYS A 59 15.36 12.40 27.15
C LYS A 59 14.31 11.98 28.19
N LYS A 60 13.09 11.64 27.74
CA LYS A 60 11.94 11.25 28.58
C LYS A 60 11.20 10.04 27.99
N PRO A 61 11.89 8.89 27.80
CA PRO A 61 11.36 7.76 27.04
C PRO A 61 9.98 7.30 27.52
N ASP A 62 9.84 7.04 28.81
CA ASP A 62 8.60 6.49 29.39
C ASP A 62 7.40 7.43 29.28
N GLN A 63 7.60 8.73 29.55
CA GLN A 63 6.50 9.70 29.54
C GLN A 63 6.00 9.93 28.12
N VAL A 64 6.92 10.07 27.16
CA VAL A 64 6.59 10.29 25.75
C VAL A 64 5.96 9.03 25.15
N LEU A 65 6.51 7.84 25.36
CA LEU A 65 5.90 6.60 24.86
C LEU A 65 4.51 6.36 25.44
N ARG A 66 4.30 6.57 26.75
CA ARG A 66 2.97 6.45 27.36
C ARG A 66 1.98 7.45 26.76
N ALA A 67 2.42 8.68 26.43
CA ALA A 67 1.57 9.66 25.79
C ALA A 67 1.23 9.26 24.33
N LEU A 68 2.23 8.84 23.55
CA LEU A 68 2.06 8.42 22.16
C LEU A 68 1.14 7.19 22.04
N TYR A 69 1.34 6.16 22.88
CA TYR A 69 0.54 4.93 22.82
C TYR A 69 -0.88 5.06 23.41
N ARG A 70 -1.21 6.19 24.05
CA ARG A 70 -2.61 6.55 24.32
C ARG A 70 -3.36 6.99 23.07
N ILE A 71 -2.65 7.43 22.01
CA ILE A 71 -3.24 7.76 20.72
C ILE A 71 -3.55 6.46 19.99
N ARG A 72 -4.83 6.18 19.72
CA ARG A 72 -5.28 4.91 19.12
C ARG A 72 -4.86 4.75 17.66
N MET A 73 -4.93 5.82 16.88
CA MET A 73 -4.66 5.78 15.43
C MET A 73 -3.16 5.90 15.17
N THR A 74 -2.59 4.93 14.45
CA THR A 74 -1.17 4.89 14.12
C THR A 74 -0.69 6.12 13.34
N SER A 75 -1.47 6.61 12.37
CA SER A 75 -1.13 7.84 11.63
C SER A 75 -1.05 9.07 12.54
N ALA A 76 -2.02 9.23 13.43
CA ALA A 76 -2.04 10.32 14.40
C ALA A 76 -0.90 10.19 15.43
N ARG A 77 -0.54 8.96 15.82
CA ARG A 77 0.59 8.69 16.72
C ARG A 77 1.92 9.09 16.08
N LEU A 78 2.15 8.69 14.83
CA LEU A 78 3.36 9.06 14.09
C LEU A 78 3.43 10.57 13.83
N ALA A 79 2.31 11.22 13.51
CA ALA A 79 2.26 12.67 13.38
C ALA A 79 2.61 13.39 14.70
N ALA A 80 2.13 12.88 15.85
CA ALA A 80 2.49 13.41 17.15
C ALA A 80 3.97 13.18 17.48
N ALA A 81 4.51 11.99 17.18
CA ALA A 81 5.94 11.71 17.32
C ALA A 81 6.79 12.67 16.46
N ASP A 82 6.36 12.96 15.23
CA ASP A 82 7.03 13.92 14.35
C ASP A 82 7.04 15.34 14.91
N GLY A 83 5.90 15.81 15.41
CA GLY A 83 5.81 17.12 16.05
C GLY A 83 6.73 17.26 17.27
N LEU A 84 6.94 16.18 18.02
CA LEU A 84 7.82 16.15 19.19
C LEU A 84 9.32 16.08 18.81
N ALA A 85 9.68 15.23 17.85
CA ALA A 85 11.08 14.98 17.49
C ALA A 85 11.69 16.13 16.67
N ARG A 86 10.92 16.71 15.75
CA ARG A 86 11.43 17.67 14.75
C ARG A 86 12.20 18.86 15.34
N PRO A 87 11.77 19.54 16.42
CA PRO A 87 12.54 20.61 17.04
C PRO A 87 13.88 20.14 17.62
N GLU A 88 13.92 18.95 18.24
CA GLU A 88 15.12 18.39 18.84
C GLU A 88 16.15 18.00 17.77
N PHE A 89 15.71 17.33 16.70
CA PHE A 89 16.57 17.00 15.57
C PHE A 89 17.11 18.25 14.87
N LYS A 90 16.30 19.32 14.80
CA LYS A 90 16.77 20.64 14.31
C LYS A 90 17.86 21.23 15.20
N ALA A 91 17.69 21.21 16.52
CA ALA A 91 18.66 21.73 17.46
C ALA A 91 20.01 20.98 17.38
N LEU A 92 19.99 19.68 17.05
CA LEU A 92 21.18 18.84 16.93
C LEU A 92 21.80 18.82 15.52
N GLY A 93 21.20 19.52 14.54
CA GLY A 93 21.68 19.55 13.16
C GLY A 93 21.46 18.24 12.39
N LEU A 94 20.41 17.49 12.76
CA LEU A 94 20.02 16.20 12.17
C LEU A 94 18.67 16.27 11.44
N LEU A 95 18.12 17.48 11.22
CA LEU A 95 16.77 17.67 10.69
C LEU A 95 16.57 17.04 9.31
N ASP A 96 17.53 17.19 8.40
CA ASP A 96 17.38 16.70 7.03
C ASP A 96 17.31 15.17 6.99
N ASP A 97 18.18 14.49 7.75
CA ASP A 97 18.15 13.03 7.90
C ASP A 97 16.85 12.55 8.53
N TYR A 98 16.37 13.28 9.53
CA TYR A 98 15.11 12.96 10.20
C TYR A 98 13.89 13.13 9.29
N ILE A 99 13.87 14.16 8.44
CA ILE A 99 12.83 14.35 7.42
C ILE A 99 12.83 13.17 6.45
N GLU A 100 14.01 12.76 5.99
CA GLU A 100 14.16 11.63 5.08
C GLU A 100 13.62 10.33 5.72
N LEU A 101 14.02 10.00 6.95
CA LEU A 101 13.47 8.86 7.69
C LEU A 101 11.94 8.95 7.79
N ASN A 102 11.38 10.11 8.18
CA ASN A 102 9.94 10.24 8.35
C ASN A 102 9.17 10.09 7.03
N THR A 103 9.75 10.54 5.90
CA THR A 103 9.23 10.26 4.57
C THR A 103 9.21 8.76 4.28
N MET A 104 10.27 8.02 4.64
CA MET A 104 10.30 6.55 4.49
C MET A 104 9.25 5.86 5.38
N VAL A 105 9.13 6.25 6.65
CA VAL A 105 8.13 5.72 7.59
C VAL A 105 6.70 5.94 7.07
N THR A 106 6.41 7.13 6.55
CA THR A 106 5.10 7.47 5.98
C THR A 106 4.80 6.61 4.74
N ARG A 107 5.81 6.32 3.91
CA ARG A 107 5.69 5.41 2.77
C ARG A 107 5.41 3.97 3.24
N CYS A 108 6.11 3.47 4.24
CA CYS A 108 5.86 2.16 4.84
C CYS A 108 4.43 2.06 5.40
N LEU A 109 3.93 3.11 6.06
CA LEU A 109 2.56 3.17 6.56
C LEU A 109 1.54 3.03 5.42
N ALA A 110 1.75 3.76 4.32
CA ALA A 110 0.87 3.71 3.17
C ALA A 110 0.85 2.30 2.52
N ILE A 111 2.01 1.65 2.39
CA ILE A 111 2.11 0.28 1.89
C ILE A 111 1.37 -0.69 2.81
N ARG A 112 1.63 -0.63 4.13
CA ARG A 112 0.97 -1.49 5.11
C ARG A 112 -0.54 -1.31 5.11
N ASN A 113 -1.02 -0.06 5.11
CA ASN A 113 -2.45 0.22 5.15
C ASN A 113 -3.18 -0.30 3.93
N ARG A 114 -2.55 -0.20 2.75
CA ARG A 114 -3.10 -0.76 1.51
C ARG A 114 -3.42 -2.24 1.64
N TYR A 115 -2.52 -3.04 2.22
CA TYR A 115 -2.76 -4.48 2.41
C TYR A 115 -3.63 -4.82 3.61
N ALA A 116 -3.70 -3.93 4.61
CA ALA A 116 -4.54 -4.13 5.79
C ALA A 116 -6.02 -3.80 5.54
N HIS A 117 -6.32 -2.93 4.57
CA HIS A 117 -7.66 -2.38 4.34
C HIS A 117 -8.23 -2.68 2.94
N CYS A 118 -7.60 -3.59 2.19
CA CYS A 118 -8.09 -4.01 0.88
C CYS A 118 -8.99 -5.26 0.93
N ASN A 119 -9.65 -5.51 -0.20
CA ASN A 119 -10.27 -6.80 -0.50
C ASN A 119 -9.41 -7.57 -1.50
N TRP A 120 -9.41 -8.88 -1.36
CA TRP A 120 -8.60 -9.80 -2.15
C TRP A 120 -9.43 -10.47 -3.25
N GLY A 121 -8.81 -10.68 -4.40
CA GLY A 121 -9.35 -11.44 -5.52
C GLY A 121 -8.20 -12.11 -6.25
N ASP A 122 -8.47 -13.23 -6.91
CA ASP A 122 -7.42 -14.01 -7.56
C ASP A 122 -7.91 -14.81 -8.74
N HIS A 123 -6.94 -15.26 -9.53
CA HIS A 123 -7.13 -16.18 -10.63
C HIS A 123 -5.91 -17.10 -10.73
N THR A 124 -6.14 -18.40 -10.98
CA THR A 124 -5.09 -19.43 -11.00
C THR A 124 -3.94 -19.12 -11.96
N ILE A 125 -4.24 -18.43 -13.07
CA ILE A 125 -3.25 -18.02 -14.08
C ILE A 125 -2.82 -16.56 -13.90
N ALA A 126 -3.74 -15.66 -13.53
CA ALA A 126 -3.48 -14.22 -13.57
C ALA A 126 -2.87 -13.68 -12.27
N GLY A 127 -2.84 -14.50 -11.21
CA GLY A 127 -2.20 -14.18 -9.94
C GLY A 127 -3.14 -13.54 -8.93
N LEU A 128 -2.53 -12.83 -7.98
CA LEU A 128 -3.20 -12.22 -6.84
C LEU A 128 -3.47 -10.74 -7.11
N PHE A 129 -4.68 -10.31 -6.77
CA PHE A 129 -5.13 -8.94 -6.93
C PHE A 129 -5.72 -8.41 -5.62
N PHE A 130 -5.67 -7.10 -5.47
CA PHE A 130 -6.36 -6.41 -4.40
C PHE A 130 -7.09 -5.17 -4.92
N THR A 131 -8.10 -4.73 -4.18
CA THR A 131 -8.80 -3.47 -4.40
C THR A 131 -9.00 -2.74 -3.08
N ASP A 132 -8.80 -1.43 -3.07
CA ASP A 132 -9.06 -0.58 -1.91
C ASP A 132 -10.49 -0.05 -2.01
N LEU A 133 -11.35 -0.42 -1.04
CA LEU A 133 -12.74 0.04 -1.04
C LEU A 133 -12.88 1.48 -0.61
N GLN A 134 -11.88 2.03 0.08
CA GLN A 134 -11.87 3.43 0.42
C GLN A 134 -11.68 4.28 -0.84
N ASP A 135 -10.75 3.88 -1.73
CA ASP A 135 -10.61 4.51 -3.07
C ASP A 135 -11.95 4.49 -3.83
N ALA A 136 -12.69 3.37 -3.77
CA ALA A 136 -13.99 3.23 -4.41
C ALA A 136 -15.11 4.06 -3.73
N ALA A 137 -15.04 4.23 -2.41
CA ALA A 137 -16.01 5.01 -1.64
C ALA A 137 -15.81 6.53 -1.80
N ASP A 138 -14.56 6.97 -1.94
CA ASP A 138 -14.22 8.38 -2.14
C ASP A 138 -14.51 8.85 -3.58
N ALA A 139 -14.76 7.93 -4.51
CA ALA A 139 -15.13 8.25 -5.88
C ALA A 139 -16.53 8.92 -5.94
N HIS A 140 -16.57 10.15 -6.45
CA HIS A 140 -17.80 10.95 -6.58
C HIS A 140 -18.90 10.35 -7.47
N GLU A 141 -18.60 9.30 -8.24
CA GLU A 141 -19.44 8.81 -9.34
C GLU A 141 -20.11 7.46 -9.05
N GLY A 142 -20.05 6.99 -7.79
CA GLY A 142 -20.74 5.77 -7.33
C GLY A 142 -19.78 4.61 -7.00
N PHE A 143 -20.29 3.64 -6.25
CA PHE A 143 -19.48 2.51 -5.76
C PHE A 143 -19.23 1.50 -6.89
N HIS A 144 -18.13 1.65 -7.62
CA HIS A 144 -17.74 0.75 -8.70
C HIS A 144 -16.65 -0.23 -8.24
N PHE A 145 -17.04 -1.40 -7.74
CA PHE A 145 -16.14 -2.47 -7.27
C PHE A 145 -15.12 -2.94 -8.32
N ASP A 146 -15.44 -2.79 -9.60
CA ASP A 146 -14.78 -3.53 -10.67
C ASP A 146 -13.58 -2.80 -11.30
N MET A 147 -13.37 -1.52 -10.99
CA MET A 147 -12.40 -0.68 -11.72
C MET A 147 -11.03 -0.51 -11.05
N SER A 148 -10.82 -1.01 -9.82
CA SER A 148 -9.60 -0.72 -9.05
C SER A 148 -8.80 -1.96 -8.63
N TRP A 149 -8.95 -3.08 -9.35
CA TRP A 149 -8.13 -4.27 -9.13
C TRP A 149 -6.68 -4.03 -9.55
N ARG A 150 -5.77 -4.22 -8.61
CA ARG A 150 -4.32 -4.02 -8.76
C ARG A 150 -3.64 -5.36 -8.52
N HIS A 151 -2.85 -5.81 -9.49
CA HIS A 151 -2.08 -7.04 -9.37
C HIS A 151 -0.86 -6.86 -8.45
N ILE A 152 -0.52 -7.93 -7.73
CA ILE A 152 0.72 -8.05 -6.96
C ILE A 152 1.38 -9.40 -7.22
N ASP A 153 2.70 -9.36 -7.37
CA ASP A 153 3.56 -10.55 -7.46
C ASP A 153 4.56 -10.57 -6.29
N CYS A 154 5.26 -11.70 -6.17
CA CYS A 154 6.28 -11.87 -5.14
C CYS A 154 7.44 -10.88 -5.29
N ASP A 155 7.85 -10.52 -6.50
CA ASP A 155 8.97 -9.61 -6.74
C ASP A 155 8.68 -8.20 -6.21
N LEU A 156 7.48 -7.68 -6.49
CA LEU A 156 7.00 -6.42 -5.93
C LEU A 156 6.96 -6.47 -4.41
N LEU A 157 6.37 -7.53 -3.85
CA LEU A 157 6.19 -7.66 -2.40
C LEU A 157 7.54 -7.78 -1.69
N GLU A 158 8.50 -8.47 -2.27
CA GLU A 158 9.87 -8.56 -1.77
C GLU A 158 10.56 -7.19 -1.81
N TRP A 159 10.45 -6.44 -2.92
CA TRP A 159 11.02 -5.08 -3.00
C TRP A 159 10.38 -4.16 -1.96
N GLN A 160 9.06 -4.23 -1.79
CA GLN A 160 8.38 -3.47 -0.75
C GLN A 160 8.85 -3.86 0.66
N TYR A 161 9.02 -5.14 0.93
CA TYR A 161 9.54 -5.59 2.21
C TYR A 161 11.01 -5.15 2.43
N ALA A 162 11.85 -5.19 1.41
CA ALA A 162 13.23 -4.70 1.48
C ALA A 162 13.27 -3.20 1.82
N TYR A 163 12.34 -2.40 1.31
CA TYR A 163 12.20 -1.00 1.69
C TYR A 163 11.93 -0.80 3.19
N PHE A 164 11.19 -1.70 3.84
CA PHE A 164 10.97 -1.65 5.30
C PHE A 164 12.26 -1.95 6.07
N ALA A 165 13.07 -2.89 5.60
CA ALA A 165 14.38 -3.17 6.18
C ALA A 165 15.30 -1.94 6.07
N PHE A 166 15.34 -1.27 4.91
CA PHE A 166 16.10 -0.03 4.75
C PHE A 166 15.61 1.09 5.69
N THR A 167 14.30 1.24 5.88
CA THR A 167 13.74 2.20 6.85
C THR A 167 14.23 1.91 8.28
N MET A 168 14.34 0.63 8.67
CA MET A 168 14.88 0.24 9.96
C MET A 168 16.38 0.56 10.11
N ASP A 169 17.17 0.39 9.06
CA ASP A 169 18.58 0.77 9.08
C ASP A 169 18.75 2.30 9.24
N TRP A 170 17.92 3.09 8.57
CA TRP A 170 17.86 4.55 8.76
C TRP A 170 17.47 4.93 10.19
N ASN A 171 16.51 4.20 10.79
CA ASN A 171 16.10 4.43 12.16
C ASN A 171 17.27 4.19 13.14
N ARG A 172 17.98 3.06 13.00
CA ARG A 172 19.17 2.73 13.79
C ARG A 172 20.30 3.74 13.62
N TYR A 173 20.55 4.18 12.38
CA TYR A 173 21.52 5.23 12.10
C TYR A 173 21.19 6.52 12.87
N LEU A 174 19.95 6.99 12.80
CA LEU A 174 19.54 8.21 13.48
C LEU A 174 19.52 8.07 15.01
N GLU A 175 19.19 6.89 15.53
CA GLU A 175 19.32 6.60 16.97
C GLU A 175 20.77 6.74 17.44
N GLY A 176 21.73 6.18 16.67
CA GLY A 176 23.16 6.29 16.96
C GLY A 176 23.69 7.73 16.88
N GLU A 177 23.31 8.48 15.84
CA GLU A 177 23.68 9.90 15.70
C GLU A 177 23.07 10.74 16.83
N LEU A 178 21.79 10.52 17.16
CA LEU A 178 21.12 11.18 18.28
C LEU A 178 21.86 10.92 19.60
N GLY A 179 22.15 9.66 19.91
CA GLY A 179 22.87 9.28 21.13
C GLY A 179 24.29 9.88 21.21
N THR A 180 24.98 9.96 20.08
CA THR A 180 26.31 10.61 19.98
C THR A 180 26.20 12.11 20.23
N ARG A 181 25.25 12.80 19.60
CA ARG A 181 25.05 14.26 19.76
C ARG A 181 24.55 14.65 21.14
N GLN A 182 23.86 13.74 21.82
CA GLN A 182 23.41 13.92 23.20
C GLN A 182 24.44 13.48 24.25
N GLU A 183 25.63 13.02 23.83
CA GLU A 183 26.71 12.51 24.69
C GLU A 183 26.31 11.29 25.55
N VAL A 184 25.31 10.52 25.09
CA VAL A 184 24.87 9.27 25.73
C VAL A 184 25.70 8.08 25.24
N ILE A 185 26.13 8.10 23.97
CA ILE A 185 26.95 7.06 23.35
C ILE A 185 28.36 7.62 23.12
N PRO A 186 29.42 7.00 23.66
CA PRO A 186 30.78 7.44 23.40
C PRO A 186 31.19 7.17 21.95
N PRO A 187 31.97 8.06 21.31
CA PRO A 187 32.66 7.74 20.06
C PRO A 187 33.54 6.48 20.23
N PRO A 188 33.73 5.63 19.20
CA PRO A 188 33.49 5.88 17.78
C PRO A 188 32.34 5.05 17.18
N LEU A 189 31.34 4.64 17.96
CA LEU A 189 30.19 3.85 17.47
C LEU A 189 29.28 4.68 16.54
N ARG A 190 29.80 5.06 15.37
CA ARG A 190 29.07 5.76 14.32
C ARG A 190 28.65 4.76 13.27
N TRP A 191 27.35 4.61 13.11
CA TRP A 191 26.79 3.91 11.98
C TRP A 191 27.01 4.77 10.73
N SER A 192 27.48 4.15 9.64
CA SER A 192 27.55 4.86 8.36
C SER A 192 26.14 5.26 7.93
N ARG A 193 25.97 6.51 7.49
CA ARG A 193 24.71 6.99 6.91
C ARG A 193 24.28 6.05 5.78
N PRO A 194 23.13 5.37 5.88
CA PRO A 194 22.68 4.47 4.83
C PRO A 194 22.37 5.24 3.53
N PRO A 195 22.46 4.61 2.35
CA PRO A 195 22.00 5.23 1.13
C PRO A 195 20.48 5.46 1.17
N ILE A 196 20.00 6.45 0.41
CA ILE A 196 18.56 6.68 0.23
C ILE A 196 18.03 5.58 -0.72
N PRO A 197 17.09 4.72 -0.27
CA PRO A 197 16.57 3.64 -1.09
C PRO A 197 15.62 4.20 -2.16
N VAL A 198 15.59 3.54 -3.32
CA VAL A 198 14.58 3.83 -4.34
C VAL A 198 13.22 3.31 -3.86
N PRO A 199 12.18 4.16 -3.80
CA PRO A 199 10.88 3.73 -3.29
C PRO A 199 10.25 2.71 -4.25
N PRO A 200 9.68 1.60 -3.73
CA PRO A 200 9.00 0.62 -4.54
C PRO A 200 7.71 1.22 -5.14
N PRO A 201 7.27 0.69 -6.30
CA PRO A 201 5.97 1.02 -6.83
C PRO A 201 4.85 0.51 -5.92
N ALA A 202 3.67 1.10 -6.06
CA ALA A 202 2.53 0.81 -5.21
C ALA A 202 1.90 -0.58 -5.50
N HIS A 203 1.95 -0.99 -6.76
CA HIS A 203 1.41 -2.23 -7.30
C HIS A 203 2.15 -2.57 -8.60
N SER A 204 1.90 -3.75 -9.15
CA SER A 204 2.48 -4.17 -10.42
C SER A 204 2.01 -3.26 -11.55
N ALA A 205 2.81 -3.15 -12.61
CA ALA A 205 2.43 -2.41 -13.81
C ALA A 205 1.10 -2.97 -14.36
N PRO A 206 0.07 -2.13 -14.57
CA PRO A 206 -1.26 -2.60 -14.98
C PRO A 206 -1.26 -3.35 -16.33
N GLU A 207 -0.33 -2.99 -17.23
CA GLU A 207 -0.15 -3.59 -18.56
C GLU A 207 0.11 -5.10 -18.52
N LYS A 208 0.61 -5.60 -17.39
CA LYS A 208 0.97 -7.01 -17.24
C LYS A 208 -0.19 -7.87 -16.77
N HIS A 209 -1.26 -7.29 -16.21
CA HIS A 209 -2.28 -8.07 -15.48
C HIS A 209 -3.67 -7.45 -15.56
N ILE A 210 -4.46 -7.92 -16.54
CA ILE A 210 -5.90 -7.64 -16.62
C ILE A 210 -6.64 -8.77 -15.88
N PRO A 211 -7.52 -8.47 -14.91
CA PRO A 211 -8.27 -9.51 -14.23
C PRO A 211 -9.19 -10.26 -15.19
N LEU A 212 -8.95 -11.56 -15.35
CA LEU A 212 -9.63 -12.38 -16.36
C LEU A 212 -11.13 -12.62 -16.07
N TRP A 213 -11.58 -12.38 -14.84
CA TRP A 213 -12.99 -12.52 -14.45
C TRP A 213 -13.84 -11.29 -14.79
N LEU A 214 -13.23 -10.20 -15.26
CA LEU A 214 -13.97 -9.04 -15.74
C LEU A 214 -14.61 -9.36 -17.10
N SER A 215 -15.79 -8.79 -17.36
CA SER A 215 -16.41 -8.85 -18.69
C SER A 215 -15.53 -8.15 -19.74
N GLU A 216 -15.68 -8.52 -21.02
CA GLU A 216 -14.91 -7.94 -22.12
C GLU A 216 -14.96 -6.40 -22.14
N ASP A 217 -16.16 -5.81 -21.97
CA ASP A 217 -16.31 -4.35 -21.88
C ASP A 217 -15.49 -3.74 -20.74
N ARG A 218 -15.39 -4.43 -19.60
CA ARG A 218 -14.64 -3.97 -18.43
C ARG A 218 -13.14 -4.14 -18.61
N GLN A 219 -12.71 -5.23 -19.24
CA GLN A 219 -11.32 -5.42 -19.63
C GLN A 219 -10.88 -4.29 -20.59
N ALA A 220 -11.70 -3.97 -21.61
CA ALA A 220 -11.44 -2.86 -22.53
C ALA A 220 -11.38 -1.51 -21.80
N GLN A 221 -12.26 -1.28 -20.81
CA GLN A 221 -12.20 -0.07 -19.97
C GLN A 221 -10.91 -0.01 -19.14
N TYR A 222 -10.49 -1.13 -18.56
CA TYR A 222 -9.25 -1.24 -17.83
C TYR A 222 -8.06 -0.92 -18.74
N GLU A 223 -7.96 -1.55 -19.90
CA GLU A 223 -6.91 -1.28 -20.89
C GLU A 223 -6.87 0.19 -21.33
N ALA A 224 -8.02 0.81 -21.56
CA ALA A 224 -8.10 2.22 -21.92
C ALA A 224 -7.60 3.12 -20.79
N HIS A 225 -7.93 2.78 -19.54
CA HIS A 225 -7.45 3.49 -18.35
C HIS A 225 -5.93 3.36 -18.20
N VAL A 226 -5.40 2.15 -18.33
CA VAL A 226 -3.96 1.87 -18.30
C VAL A 226 -3.21 2.64 -19.37
N ARG A 227 -3.74 2.63 -20.60
CA ARG A 227 -3.16 3.38 -21.73
C ARG A 227 -3.17 4.89 -21.48
N ALA A 228 -4.26 5.44 -20.93
CA ALA A 228 -4.34 6.86 -20.60
C ALA A 228 -3.26 7.25 -19.57
N ILE A 229 -3.08 6.44 -18.52
CA ILE A 229 -2.01 6.65 -17.51
C ILE A 229 -0.63 6.62 -18.18
N ALA A 230 -0.35 5.63 -19.03
CA ALA A 230 0.92 5.51 -19.74
C ALA A 230 1.20 6.71 -20.67
N GLU A 231 0.16 7.27 -21.30
CA GLU A 231 0.24 8.47 -22.14
C GLU A 231 0.31 9.78 -21.34
N GLY A 232 0.27 9.73 -20.00
CA GLY A 232 0.22 10.91 -19.13
C GLY A 232 -1.08 11.71 -19.28
N ARG A 233 -2.13 11.11 -19.84
CA ARG A 233 -3.45 11.71 -19.96
C ARG A 233 -4.27 11.35 -18.72
N PRO A 234 -5.06 12.28 -18.17
CA PRO A 234 -6.05 11.90 -17.18
C PRO A 234 -6.96 10.86 -17.80
N ALA A 235 -7.10 9.71 -17.14
CA ALA A 235 -8.03 8.71 -17.60
C ALA A 235 -9.45 9.31 -17.58
N PRO A 236 -10.24 9.15 -18.65
CA PRO A 236 -11.53 9.81 -18.73
C PRO A 236 -12.43 9.38 -17.58
N THR A 237 -13.00 10.35 -16.86
CA THR A 237 -13.88 10.04 -15.72
C THR A 237 -15.09 9.25 -16.20
N PRO A 238 -15.70 8.39 -15.38
CA PRO A 238 -16.97 7.76 -15.76
C PRO A 238 -18.02 8.78 -16.24
N GLY A 239 -18.06 10.00 -15.70
CA GLY A 239 -18.87 11.12 -16.19
C GLY A 239 -18.49 11.58 -17.62
N GLU A 240 -17.20 11.72 -17.92
CA GLU A 240 -16.71 12.01 -19.27
C GLU A 240 -17.05 10.88 -20.25
N ARG A 241 -16.96 9.63 -19.80
CA ARG A 241 -17.32 8.44 -20.57
C ARG A 241 -18.82 8.39 -20.86
N ALA A 242 -19.67 8.63 -19.86
CA ALA A 242 -21.12 8.71 -20.02
C ALA A 242 -21.52 9.85 -20.97
N MET A 243 -20.82 10.98 -20.91
CA MET A 243 -20.99 12.06 -21.88
C MET A 243 -20.60 11.65 -23.30
N GLU A 244 -19.49 10.91 -23.46
CA GLU A 244 -19.06 10.41 -24.77
C GLU A 244 -20.02 9.36 -25.35
N GLU A 245 -20.52 8.43 -24.53
CA GLU A 245 -21.54 7.46 -24.93
C GLU A 245 -22.84 8.15 -25.34
N ASN A 246 -23.32 9.10 -24.56
CA ASN A 246 -24.49 9.91 -24.92
C ASN A 246 -24.27 10.69 -26.22
N ARG A 247 -23.06 11.21 -26.45
CA ARG A 247 -22.69 11.85 -27.72
C ARG A 247 -22.71 10.86 -28.88
N LYS A 248 -22.18 9.65 -28.70
CA LYS A 248 -22.21 8.56 -29.71
C LYS A 248 -23.64 8.16 -30.04
N LYS A 249 -24.49 7.93 -29.03
CA LYS A 249 -25.91 7.59 -29.20
C LYS A 249 -26.67 8.68 -29.97
N ARG A 250 -26.51 9.95 -29.58
CA ARG A 250 -27.14 11.08 -30.29
C ARG A 250 -26.65 11.23 -31.74
N ARG A 251 -25.37 10.91 -32.01
CA ARG A 251 -24.83 10.90 -33.38
C ARG A 251 -25.46 9.78 -34.22
N ALA A 252 -25.59 8.58 -33.66
CA ALA A 252 -26.23 7.44 -34.33
C ALA A 252 -27.71 7.70 -34.63
N GLU A 253 -28.46 8.25 -33.66
CA GLU A 253 -29.87 8.63 -33.85
C GLU A 253 -30.06 9.67 -34.98
N LYS A 254 -29.17 10.68 -35.02
CA LYS A 254 -29.18 11.70 -36.09
C LYS A 254 -28.84 11.10 -37.46
N ALA A 255 -27.89 10.16 -37.52
CA ALA A 255 -27.53 9.48 -38.76
C ALA A 255 -28.70 8.66 -39.30
N ALA A 256 -29.32 7.83 -38.45
CA ALA A 256 -30.49 7.03 -38.82
C ALA A 256 -31.69 7.89 -39.25
N HIS A 257 -31.90 9.06 -38.62
CA HIS A 257 -32.93 10.02 -39.06
C HIS A 257 -32.65 10.58 -40.45
N ARG A 258 -31.39 10.90 -40.76
CA ARG A 258 -30.99 11.40 -42.09
C ARG A 258 -31.20 10.34 -43.17
N GLU A 259 -30.87 9.08 -42.89
CA GLU A 259 -31.09 7.97 -43.82
C GLU A 259 -32.58 7.76 -44.12
N ARG A 260 -33.43 7.69 -43.08
CA ARG A 260 -34.89 7.61 -43.26
C ARG A 260 -35.46 8.76 -44.09
N SER A 261 -34.95 9.97 -43.86
CA SER A 261 -35.36 11.16 -44.60
C SER A 261 -34.92 11.11 -46.08
N ALA A 262 -33.73 10.56 -46.35
CA ALA A 262 -33.22 10.38 -47.71
C ALA A 262 -34.00 9.30 -48.48
N GLU A 263 -34.38 8.20 -47.81
CA GLU A 263 -35.22 7.15 -48.40
C GLU A 263 -36.64 7.65 -48.70
N GLY A 264 -37.23 8.45 -47.80
CA GLY A 264 -38.54 9.06 -48.01
C GLY A 264 -38.58 9.96 -49.25
N ARG A 265 -37.52 10.73 -49.50
CA ARG A 265 -37.40 11.59 -50.70
C ARG A 265 -37.22 10.81 -52.01
N LYS A 266 -36.70 9.59 -51.98
CA LYS A 266 -36.55 8.75 -53.19
C LYS A 266 -37.84 8.03 -53.60
N LYS A 267 -38.82 7.95 -52.69
CA LYS A 267 -40.11 7.29 -52.92
C LYS A 267 -41.24 8.25 -53.31
N SER A 268 -41.00 9.56 -53.24
CA SER A 268 -41.91 10.61 -53.72
C SER A 268 -41.48 11.10 -55.10
#